data_AF-A0A1F7NQQ3-F1
#
_entry.id   AF-A0A1F7NQQ3-F1
#
_cell.length_a   1.000
_cell.length_b   1.000
_cell.length_c   1.000
_cell.angle_alpha   90.00
_cell.angle_beta   90.00
_cell.angle_gamma   90.00
#
_symmetry.space_group_name_H-M   'P 1'
#
loop_
_entity.id
_entity.type
_entity.pdbx_description
1 polymer ?
#
loop_
_entity_poly.entity_id
_entity_poly.type
_entity_poly.pdbx_seq_one_letter_code
_entity_poly.pdbx_strand_id
1 'polypeptide(L)'
;MVAYRREYAGGWRHPFIDASIATDLDRLMEDRFIIGGPDQCIPKIRRFVEQHGMTHLICRTFFPGMAHAHIMRELELIAREVMPAFR
;
A
#
# COMPACT_ATOMS: atom_id res chain seq x y z
N MET A 1 -11.62 1.93 0.51
CA MET A 1 -11.13 3.24 0.03
C MET A 1 -11.86 4.47 0.58
N VAL A 2 -13.13 4.38 0.99
CA VAL A 2 -13.86 5.48 1.66
C VAL A 2 -13.11 6.02 2.88
N ALA A 3 -12.49 5.13 3.67
CA ALA A 3 -11.63 5.51 4.79
C ALA A 3 -10.39 6.31 4.36
N TYR A 4 -9.74 5.94 3.26
CA TYR A 4 -8.59 6.66 2.71
C TYR A 4 -8.99 8.07 2.23
N ARG A 5 -10.11 8.20 1.51
CA ARG A 5 -10.63 9.52 1.13
C ARG A 5 -10.94 10.38 2.36
N ARG A 6 -11.54 9.81 3.40
CA ARG A 6 -11.85 10.54 4.64
C ARG A 6 -10.58 10.96 5.41
N GLU A 7 -9.55 10.10 5.42
CA GLU A 7 -8.26 10.35 6.07
C GLU A 7 -7.45 11.41 5.32
N TYR A 8 -7.38 11.33 3.98
CA TYR A 8 -6.48 12.15 3.15
C TYR A 8 -7.16 13.35 2.47
N ALA A 9 -8.50 13.39 2.37
CA ALA A 9 -9.26 14.54 1.87
C ALA A 9 -10.08 15.24 2.97
N GLY A 10 -9.80 14.93 4.24
CA GLY A 10 -10.37 15.59 5.43
C GLY A 10 -9.65 16.89 5.79
N GLY A 11 -9.48 17.17 7.10
CA GLY A 11 -8.90 18.43 7.59
C GLY A 11 -7.43 18.67 7.22
N TRP A 12 -6.69 17.61 6.85
CA TRP A 12 -5.32 17.71 6.37
C TRP A 12 -5.29 17.78 4.83
N ARG A 13 -4.74 18.87 4.28
CA ARG A 13 -4.59 19.05 2.82
C ARG A 13 -3.32 18.33 2.37
N HIS A 14 -3.47 17.11 1.86
CA HIS A 14 -2.35 16.38 1.28
C HIS A 14 -1.80 17.12 0.04
N PRO A 15 -0.49 17.40 -0.06
CA PRO A 15 0.07 18.25 -1.12
C PRO A 15 -0.09 17.67 -2.54
N PHE A 16 -0.33 16.36 -2.68
CA PHE A 16 -0.49 15.66 -3.96
C PHE A 16 -1.84 14.94 -4.14
N ILE A 17 -2.82 15.18 -3.26
CA ILE A 17 -4.16 14.61 -3.36
C ILE A 17 -5.17 15.73 -3.11
N ASP A 18 -5.88 16.13 -4.15
CA ASP A 18 -7.03 17.00 -4.03
C ASP A 18 -8.34 16.19 -4.14
N ALA A 19 -9.46 16.87 -3.92
CA ALA A 19 -10.79 16.25 -3.98
C ALA A 19 -11.14 15.67 -5.36
N SER A 20 -10.48 16.13 -6.43
CA SER A 20 -10.71 15.70 -7.82
C SER A 20 -10.02 14.37 -8.13
N ILE A 21 -8.83 14.13 -7.58
CA ILE A 21 -8.11 12.85 -7.69
C ILE A 21 -8.85 11.75 -6.89
N ALA A 22 -9.52 12.10 -5.80
CA ALA A 22 -10.28 11.14 -5.00
C ALA A 22 -11.57 10.61 -5.66
N THR A 23 -11.94 11.12 -6.84
CA THR A 23 -13.09 10.67 -7.64
C THR A 23 -12.73 9.57 -8.64
N ASP A 24 -11.44 9.44 -8.99
CA ASP A 24 -10.93 8.40 -9.88
C ASP A 24 -10.08 7.42 -9.06
N LEU A 25 -10.73 6.33 -8.67
CA LEU A 25 -10.16 5.34 -7.76
C LEU A 25 -8.95 4.63 -8.39
N ASP A 26 -9.04 4.34 -9.69
CA ASP A 26 -8.02 3.59 -10.40
C ASP A 26 -6.75 4.43 -10.58
N ARG A 27 -6.89 5.72 -10.90
CA ARG A 27 -5.75 6.66 -10.92
C ARG A 27 -5.14 6.91 -9.55
N LEU A 28 -5.95 6.90 -8.49
CA LEU A 28 -5.43 7.02 -7.14
C LEU A 28 -4.66 5.74 -6.72
N MET A 29 -5.07 4.59 -7.23
CA MET A 29 -4.42 3.30 -6.96
C MET A 29 -3.08 3.14 -7.68
N GLU A 30 -2.98 3.69 -8.89
CA GLU A 30 -1.83 3.56 -9.78
C GLU A 30 -0.55 4.06 -9.11
N ASP A 31 0.42 3.15 -8.97
CA ASP A 31 1.74 3.34 -8.34
C ASP A 31 1.75 3.86 -6.88
N ARG A 32 0.59 4.00 -6.21
CA ARG A 32 0.50 4.47 -4.81
C ARG A 32 0.26 3.38 -3.78
N PHE A 33 -0.24 2.22 -4.19
CA PHE A 33 -0.51 1.11 -3.29
C PHE A 33 -0.01 -0.23 -3.82
N ILE A 34 0.46 -1.05 -2.89
CA ILE A 34 0.79 -2.44 -3.12
C ILE A 34 -0.31 -3.27 -2.45
N ILE A 35 -1.32 -3.66 -3.23
CA ILE A 35 -2.47 -4.45 -2.78
C ILE A 35 -2.53 -5.73 -3.61
N GLY A 36 -2.78 -6.85 -2.94
CA GLY A 36 -2.92 -8.17 -3.56
C GLY A 36 -2.43 -9.30 -2.66
N GLY A 37 -2.43 -10.51 -3.21
CA GLY A 37 -1.75 -11.66 -2.61
C GLY A 37 -0.21 -11.55 -2.71
N PRO A 38 0.55 -12.43 -2.02
CA PRO A 38 2.01 -12.41 -2.08
C PRO A 38 2.58 -12.48 -3.50
N ASP A 39 2.00 -13.32 -4.36
CA ASP A 39 2.33 -13.49 -5.78
C ASP A 39 2.16 -12.20 -6.60
N GLN A 40 1.21 -11.34 -6.21
CA GLN A 40 0.96 -10.05 -6.83
C GLN A 40 1.81 -8.93 -6.23
N CYS A 41 2.11 -9.00 -4.93
CA CYS A 41 2.88 -7.99 -4.20
C CYS A 41 4.37 -8.06 -4.52
N ILE A 42 4.94 -9.26 -4.64
CA ILE A 42 6.36 -9.46 -4.97
C ILE A 42 6.79 -8.75 -6.27
N PRO A 43 6.14 -8.94 -7.43
CA PRO A 43 6.56 -8.26 -8.66
C PRO A 43 6.42 -6.73 -8.57
N LYS A 44 5.40 -6.23 -7.85
CA LYS A 44 5.24 -4.78 -7.60
C LYS A 44 6.40 -4.21 -6.78
N ILE A 45 6.81 -4.90 -5.72
CA ILE A 45 7.96 -4.49 -4.88
C ILE A 45 9.26 -4.58 -5.69
N ARG A 46 9.44 -5.66 -6.47
CA ARG A 46 10.65 -5.90 -7.27
C ARG A 46 10.90 -4.80 -8.29
N ARG A 47 9.85 -4.23 -8.89
CA ARG A 47 9.95 -3.05 -9.77
C ARG A 47 10.71 -1.90 -9.11
N PHE A 48 10.48 -1.60 -7.83
CA PHE A 48 11.18 -0.53 -7.12
C PHE A 48 12.66 -0.87 -6.84
N VAL A 49 12.96 -2.15 -6.58
CA VAL A 49 14.33 -2.63 -6.42
C VAL A 49 15.11 -2.45 -7.73
N GLU A 50 14.53 -2.92 -8.84
CA GLU A 50 15.18 -2.90 -10.16
C GLU A 50 15.30 -1.48 -10.74
N GLN A 51 14.27 -0.64 -10.57
CA GLN A 51 14.25 0.71 -11.17
C GLN A 51 14.99 1.76 -10.34
N HIS A 52 15.03 1.59 -9.01
CA HIS A 52 15.52 2.63 -8.10
C HIS A 52 16.59 2.15 -7.10
N GLY A 53 16.98 0.87 -7.13
CA GLY A 53 17.94 0.32 -6.18
C GLY A 53 17.41 0.32 -4.74
N MET A 54 16.09 0.24 -4.57
CA MET A 54 15.46 0.25 -3.25
C MET A 54 15.99 -0.92 -2.38
N THR A 55 16.56 -0.60 -1.21
CA THR A 55 17.07 -1.58 -0.25
C THR A 55 16.21 -1.73 1.00
N HIS A 56 15.31 -0.77 1.25
CA HIS A 56 14.46 -0.75 2.43
C HIS A 56 13.03 -0.38 2.02
N LEU A 57 12.07 -1.21 2.40
CA LEU A 57 10.64 -0.93 2.23
C LEU A 57 10.00 -0.71 3.60
N ILE A 58 9.46 0.49 3.80
CA ILE A 58 8.60 0.82 4.96
C ILE A 58 7.18 0.93 4.43
N CYS A 59 6.25 0.15 5.00
CA CYS A 59 4.87 0.14 4.56
C CYS A 59 3.88 0.17 5.73
N ARG A 60 2.70 0.72 5.47
CA ARG A 60 1.56 0.68 6.39
C ARG A 60 0.62 -0.45 5.94
N THR A 61 0.46 -1.46 6.80
CA THR A 61 -0.36 -2.67 6.55
C THR A 61 -1.77 -2.55 7.13
N PHE A 62 -2.29 -1.32 7.24
CA PHE A 62 -3.64 -1.13 7.76
C PHE A 62 -4.28 0.15 7.25
N PHE A 63 -5.61 0.13 7.27
CA PHE A 63 -6.47 1.30 7.15
C PHE A 63 -7.26 1.48 8.46
N PRO A 64 -7.67 2.72 8.78
CA PRO A 64 -8.53 2.98 9.92
C PRO A 64 -9.80 2.11 9.90
N GLY A 65 -10.08 1.43 11.00
CA GLY A 65 -11.25 0.55 11.16
C GLY A 65 -11.06 -0.89 10.69
N MET A 66 -9.87 -1.28 10.19
CA MET A 66 -9.58 -2.69 9.92
C MET A 66 -9.53 -3.52 11.21
N ALA A 67 -10.08 -4.73 11.14
CA ALA A 67 -10.02 -5.68 12.23
C ALA A 67 -8.55 -6.08 12.51
N HIS A 68 -8.15 -6.08 13.78
CA HIS A 68 -6.77 -6.40 14.16
C HIS A 68 -6.29 -7.76 13.64
N ALA A 69 -7.17 -8.79 13.67
CA ALA A 69 -6.85 -10.11 13.14
C ALA A 69 -6.47 -10.10 11.64
N HIS A 70 -7.05 -9.20 10.86
CA HIS A 70 -6.70 -9.03 9.45
C HIS A 70 -5.29 -8.45 9.31
N ILE A 71 -4.96 -7.42 10.11
CA ILE A 71 -3.62 -6.81 10.13
C ILE A 71 -2.56 -7.85 10.51
N MET A 72 -2.83 -8.67 11.53
CA MET A 72 -1.92 -9.73 11.95
C MET A 72 -1.69 -10.77 10.85
N ARG A 73 -2.74 -11.10 10.08
CA ARG A 73 -2.61 -12.02 8.93
C ARG A 73 -1.77 -11.41 7.81
N GLU A 74 -1.92 -10.12 7.51
CA GLU A 74 -1.07 -9.43 6.53
C GLU A 74 0.42 -9.48 6.93
N LEU A 75 0.73 -9.21 8.19
CA LEU A 75 2.11 -9.28 8.70
C LEU A 75 2.70 -10.69 8.57
N GLU A 76 1.89 -11.73 8.86
CA GLU A 76 2.32 -13.11 8.69
C GLU A 76 2.66 -13.44 7.23
N LEU A 77 1.78 -13.06 6.29
CA LEU A 77 2.00 -13.25 4.85
C LEU A 77 3.26 -12.51 4.37
N ILE A 78 3.46 -11.27 4.81
CA ILE A 78 4.65 -10.49 4.47
C ILE A 78 5.90 -11.23 4.96
N ALA A 79 5.93 -11.66 6.22
CA ALA A 79 7.09 -12.31 6.79
C ALA A 79 7.42 -13.67 6.14
N ARG A 80 6.39 -14.47 5.85
CA ARG A 80 6.55 -15.86 5.39
C ARG A 80 6.65 -16.02 3.88
N GLU A 81 6.00 -15.15 3.11
CA GLU A 81 5.84 -15.34 1.66
C GLU A 81 6.47 -14.20 0.85
N VAL A 82 6.41 -12.96 1.33
CA VAL A 82 6.95 -11.80 0.59
C VAL A 82 8.43 -11.58 0.87
N MET A 83 8.82 -11.43 2.14
CA MET A 83 10.21 -11.13 2.53
C MET A 83 11.24 -12.13 1.99
N PRO A 84 11.00 -13.46 1.97
CA PRO A 84 11.97 -14.41 1.43
C PRO A 84 12.30 -14.22 -0.05
N ALA A 85 11.43 -13.57 -0.83
CA ALA A 85 11.67 -13.31 -2.26
C ALA A 85 12.71 -12.20 -2.54
N PHE A 86 13.17 -11.49 -1.50
CA PHE A 86 14.09 -10.35 -1.58
C PHE A 86 15.37 -10.55 -0.75
N ARG A 87 15.69 -11.80 -0.40
CA ARG A 87 16.93 -12.17 0.27
C ARG A 87 18.06 -12.41 -0.72
#